data_AF-A0A533VW39-F1
#
_entry.id   AF-A0A533VW39-F1
#
_cell.length_a   1.000
_cell.length_b   1.000
_cell.length_c   1.000
_cell.angle_alpha   90.00
_cell.angle_beta   90.00
_cell.angle_gamma   90.00
#
_symmetry.space_group_name_H-M   'P 1'
#
loop_
_entity.id
_entity.type
_entity.pdbx_description
1 polymer ?
#
loop_
_entity_poly.entity_id
_entity_poly.type
_entity_poly.pdbx_seq_one_letter_code
_entity_poly.pdbx_strand_id
1 'polypeptide(L)'
;MKNTGSRKFYLLLSSVVLAIFLVSPLSVFGQGSSQAQWVGPMGNYPFNWNYVNQDQISASNLQNLQISWIYPIASAPKVYAGDEGIQFTPMVVNGILYTLTNYHLLIALNAKDGSVLWQKTLPLLKFKFACAQCLFANFTGHYHAMWYTSNVRGAPLVWVASNNYTIFAYNALTGDLNLQFTPFDPKLRSSIPGNFGYYDTITPYMVVDERSGVLITGGSVTEDTDSGRGFFMGYDITQTPPKLLWKTFLIPPQDGSDPNWSIKSVQNMSHAWIYNGQTNSAIDLKGLSASQQQSMLYGDWGNFGFNGTHSFAGAGIAWAGSWAVDPSTGISYVATAQQSPDINATFRPGPGLWANSVLALDSKTGKIIWAYKTTPHDLWDWDCSWGVILANVTISGQTQKAVFKGCKNGVLYGDKSERHEETLAELSIEGTLRGTCWSDRGNRVQSRLRPIDQHRDCWNIQCASVVDGNGSRPNQRRPLRNTWDRLLQAQARWAG
;
A
#
# COMPACT_ATOMS: atom_id res chain seq x y z
N MET A 1 -80.24 31.93 -37.09
CA MET A 1 -79.21 32.91 -36.64
C MET A 1 -78.32 32.26 -35.59
N LYS A 2 -77.00 32.31 -35.85
CA LYS A 2 -75.86 32.10 -34.95
C LYS A 2 -75.68 30.72 -34.27
N ASN A 3 -74.84 29.96 -34.97
CA ASN A 3 -74.02 28.83 -34.59
C ASN A 3 -73.24 29.07 -33.26
N THR A 4 -73.49 28.26 -32.23
CA THR A 4 -72.66 28.20 -30.99
C THR A 4 -72.39 26.74 -30.57
N GLY A 5 -71.91 25.93 -31.50
CA GLY A 5 -71.32 24.62 -31.22
C GLY A 5 -69.85 24.63 -31.60
N SER A 6 -68.96 25.02 -30.67
CA SER A 6 -67.50 24.76 -30.78
C SER A 6 -66.64 25.27 -29.63
N ARG A 7 -67.17 26.01 -28.63
CA ARG A 7 -66.32 26.64 -27.60
C ARG A 7 -66.12 25.87 -26.28
N LYS A 8 -66.80 24.74 -26.06
CA LYS A 8 -66.64 23.97 -24.80
C LYS A 8 -65.75 22.72 -24.91
N PHE A 9 -65.36 22.31 -26.11
CA PHE A 9 -64.52 21.10 -26.28
C PHE A 9 -63.01 21.38 -26.29
N TYR A 10 -62.60 22.62 -26.59
CA TYR A 10 -61.18 23.01 -26.61
C TYR A 10 -60.61 23.44 -25.23
N LEU A 11 -61.47 23.69 -24.23
CA LEU A 11 -61.02 24.09 -22.88
C LEU A 11 -60.80 22.89 -21.93
N LEU A 12 -61.30 21.71 -22.28
CA LEU A 12 -61.07 20.46 -21.53
C LEU A 12 -59.89 19.65 -22.08
N LEU A 13 -59.51 19.84 -23.35
CA LEU A 13 -58.29 19.22 -23.90
C LEU A 13 -57.00 19.96 -23.52
N SER A 14 -57.07 21.27 -23.24
CA SER A 14 -55.89 22.05 -22.82
C SER A 14 -55.51 21.83 -21.35
N SER A 15 -56.47 21.45 -20.50
CA SER A 15 -56.24 21.21 -19.08
C SER A 15 -55.77 19.78 -18.76
N VAL A 16 -55.99 18.81 -19.65
CA VAL A 16 -55.44 17.45 -19.51
C VAL A 16 -54.00 17.36 -20.07
N VAL A 17 -53.67 18.13 -21.11
CA VAL A 17 -52.29 18.18 -21.63
C VAL A 17 -51.35 18.96 -20.69
N LEU A 18 -51.85 19.93 -19.93
CA LEU A 18 -51.05 20.67 -18.94
C LEU A 18 -50.87 19.92 -17.61
N ALA A 19 -51.71 18.92 -17.31
CA ALA A 19 -51.58 18.08 -16.11
C ALA A 19 -50.58 16.92 -16.28
N ILE A 20 -50.20 16.57 -17.52
CA ILE A 20 -49.18 15.54 -17.80
C ILE A 20 -47.74 16.10 -17.70
N PHE A 21 -47.56 17.42 -17.59
CA PHE A 21 -46.27 18.06 -17.32
C PHE A 21 -45.98 18.34 -15.83
N LEU A 22 -46.87 17.93 -14.92
CA LEU A 22 -46.66 18.00 -13.46
C LEU A 22 -46.45 16.63 -12.80
N VAL A 23 -46.24 15.59 -13.61
CA VAL A 23 -45.58 14.39 -13.10
C VAL A 23 -44.13 14.79 -12.88
N SER A 24 -43.70 14.73 -11.62
CA SER A 24 -42.35 14.96 -11.13
C SER A 24 -41.29 14.64 -12.18
N PRO A 25 -40.14 15.35 -12.24
CA PRO A 25 -38.95 14.66 -12.66
C PRO A 25 -38.79 13.54 -11.62
N LEU A 26 -39.32 12.36 -11.93
CA LEU A 26 -38.61 11.14 -11.63
C LEU A 26 -37.22 11.48 -12.12
N SER A 27 -36.34 11.79 -11.18
CA SER A 27 -34.92 11.65 -11.37
C SER A 27 -34.78 10.22 -11.85
N VAL A 28 -34.84 10.08 -13.18
CA VAL A 28 -34.11 9.05 -13.87
C VAL A 28 -32.70 9.40 -13.44
N PHE A 29 -32.28 8.82 -12.30
CA PHE A 29 -30.92 8.42 -12.12
C PHE A 29 -30.70 7.57 -13.35
N GLY A 30 -30.23 8.21 -14.42
CA GLY A 30 -29.50 7.49 -15.42
C GLY A 30 -28.52 6.69 -14.59
N GLN A 31 -28.55 5.37 -14.77
CA GLN A 31 -27.39 4.55 -14.48
C GLN A 31 -26.29 5.10 -15.39
N GLY A 32 -25.76 6.27 -15.05
CA GLY A 32 -24.51 6.75 -15.57
C GLY A 32 -23.53 5.67 -15.17
N SER A 33 -22.80 5.17 -16.17
CA SER A 33 -21.58 4.39 -15.99
C SER A 33 -20.99 4.69 -14.61
N SER A 34 -20.87 3.69 -13.73
CA SER A 34 -20.32 3.87 -12.38
C SER A 34 -19.14 4.83 -12.48
N GLN A 35 -19.31 6.06 -11.97
CA GLN A 35 -18.32 7.10 -12.13
C GLN A 35 -17.00 6.54 -11.58
N ALA A 36 -15.93 6.51 -12.39
CA ALA A 36 -14.71 5.87 -11.93
C ALA A 36 -14.22 6.58 -10.67
N GLN A 37 -14.06 5.80 -9.61
CA GLN A 37 -13.60 6.28 -8.32
C GLN A 37 -12.16 5.81 -8.10
N TRP A 38 -11.42 6.61 -7.35
CA TRP A 38 -10.11 6.30 -6.83
C TRP A 38 -10.22 6.30 -5.30
N VAL A 39 -10.73 5.19 -4.75
CA VAL A 39 -11.19 5.08 -3.34
C VAL A 39 -10.08 4.72 -2.36
N GLY A 40 -8.87 4.46 -2.83
CA GLY A 40 -7.78 4.09 -1.93
C GLY A 40 -6.42 4.25 -2.58
N PRO A 41 -5.37 3.83 -1.87
CA PRO A 41 -4.02 3.77 -2.41
C PRO A 41 -4.04 2.86 -3.63
N MET A 42 -3.42 3.31 -4.72
CA MET A 42 -3.40 2.57 -5.99
C MET A 42 -4.76 2.39 -6.70
N GLY A 43 -5.79 3.15 -6.30
CA GLY A 43 -7.00 3.39 -7.08
C GLY A 43 -8.08 2.35 -6.93
N ASN A 44 -8.02 1.28 -7.73
CA ASN A 44 -9.04 0.23 -7.84
C ASN A 44 -8.98 -0.77 -6.68
N TYR A 45 -8.98 -0.26 -5.45
CA TYR A 45 -9.08 -1.08 -4.24
C TYR A 45 -10.29 -2.03 -4.35
N PRO A 46 -10.16 -3.32 -3.98
CA PRO A 46 -9.03 -3.95 -3.28
C PRO A 46 -7.87 -4.44 -4.17
N PHE A 47 -7.94 -4.26 -5.49
CA PHE A 47 -7.00 -4.88 -6.42
C PHE A 47 -5.67 -4.13 -6.60
N ASN A 48 -5.65 -2.81 -6.34
CA ASN A 48 -4.45 -1.97 -6.34
C ASN A 48 -3.63 -1.98 -7.66
N TRP A 49 -4.31 -2.01 -8.81
CA TRP A 49 -3.69 -2.03 -10.15
C TRP A 49 -3.18 -0.67 -10.64
N ASN A 50 -3.51 0.46 -10.01
CA ASN A 50 -3.35 1.79 -10.61
C ASN A 50 -3.98 1.86 -12.01
N TYR A 51 -5.10 1.17 -12.20
CA TYR A 51 -5.79 1.05 -13.48
C TYR A 51 -7.25 1.45 -13.32
N VAL A 52 -7.74 2.22 -14.29
CA VAL A 52 -9.16 2.56 -14.43
C VAL A 52 -9.62 2.12 -15.82
N ASN A 53 -10.80 1.52 -15.88
CA ASN A 53 -11.42 1.12 -17.14
C ASN A 53 -12.19 2.30 -17.76
N GLN A 54 -11.48 3.41 -18.00
CA GLN A 54 -11.98 4.59 -18.70
C GLN A 54 -11.16 4.79 -19.98
N ASP A 55 -11.85 5.00 -21.10
CA ASP A 55 -11.26 5.08 -22.44
C ASP A 55 -11.55 6.40 -23.15
N GLN A 56 -12.20 7.36 -22.47
CA GLN A 56 -12.46 8.69 -23.00
C GLN A 56 -11.17 9.37 -23.49
N ILE A 57 -10.07 9.20 -22.76
CA ILE A 57 -8.72 9.55 -23.20
C ILE A 57 -8.05 8.28 -23.70
N SER A 58 -7.56 8.31 -24.94
CA SER A 58 -6.93 7.19 -25.61
C SER A 58 -5.70 7.63 -26.41
N ALA A 59 -4.91 6.68 -26.89
CA ALA A 59 -3.76 6.96 -27.76
C ALA A 59 -4.13 7.77 -29.02
N SER A 60 -5.38 7.68 -29.47
CA SER A 60 -5.85 8.38 -30.68
C SER A 60 -6.20 9.86 -30.46
N ASN A 61 -6.45 10.28 -29.21
CA ASN A 61 -6.89 11.63 -28.88
C ASN A 61 -6.04 12.33 -27.80
N LEU A 62 -5.02 11.67 -27.26
CA LEU A 62 -4.12 12.19 -26.22
C LEU A 62 -3.49 13.54 -26.60
N GLN A 63 -3.21 13.76 -27.88
CA GLN A 63 -2.68 15.02 -28.41
C GLN A 63 -3.60 16.22 -28.17
N ASN A 64 -4.89 15.99 -27.90
CA ASN A 64 -5.87 17.03 -27.62
C ASN A 64 -6.03 17.31 -26.12
N LEU A 65 -5.25 16.65 -25.25
CA LEU A 65 -5.35 16.82 -23.81
C LEU A 65 -4.99 18.26 -23.41
N GLN A 66 -5.82 18.86 -22.56
CA GLN A 66 -5.63 20.21 -22.06
C GLN A 66 -5.76 20.23 -20.54
N ILE A 67 -5.08 21.19 -19.91
CA ILE A 67 -5.23 21.46 -18.48
C ILE A 67 -6.64 22.00 -18.24
N SER A 68 -7.42 21.31 -17.40
CA SER A 68 -8.75 21.78 -17.02
C SER A 68 -8.69 22.82 -15.90
N TRP A 69 -7.87 22.60 -14.89
CA TRP A 69 -7.65 23.51 -13.77
C TRP A 69 -6.32 23.16 -13.06
N ILE A 70 -5.80 24.10 -12.27
CA ILE A 70 -4.61 23.92 -11.43
C ILE A 70 -4.96 24.39 -10.03
N TYR A 71 -4.66 23.57 -9.02
CA TYR A 71 -4.73 23.96 -7.63
C TYR A 71 -3.31 24.14 -7.07
N PRO A 72 -2.86 25.38 -6.79
CA PRO A 72 -1.51 25.62 -6.28
C PRO A 72 -1.41 25.21 -4.81
N ILE A 73 -0.45 24.35 -4.49
CA ILE A 73 -0.10 24.02 -3.11
C ILE A 73 0.83 25.12 -2.57
N ALA A 74 0.42 25.78 -1.50
CA ALA A 74 1.23 26.78 -0.84
C ALA A 74 2.48 26.14 -0.20
N SER A 75 3.57 26.90 -0.10
CA SER A 75 4.75 26.48 0.65
C SER A 75 4.40 26.19 2.11
N ALA A 76 5.14 25.26 2.70
CA ALA A 76 4.94 24.91 4.10
C ALA A 76 5.16 26.15 5.00
N PRO A 77 4.35 26.32 6.06
CA PRO A 77 4.66 27.32 7.08
C PRO A 77 6.07 27.09 7.66
N LYS A 78 6.83 28.15 7.92
CA LYS A 78 8.23 28.11 8.39
C LYS A 78 8.49 27.29 9.67
N VAL A 79 7.41 26.94 10.37
CA VAL A 79 7.46 26.09 11.56
C VAL A 79 7.84 24.65 11.21
N TYR A 80 7.60 24.21 9.97
CA TYR A 80 7.94 22.89 9.47
C TYR A 80 9.32 22.86 8.83
N ALA A 81 10.01 21.72 8.95
CA ALA A 81 11.25 21.43 8.25
C ALA A 81 11.15 20.08 7.54
N GLY A 82 11.66 19.99 6.31
CA GLY A 82 11.66 18.77 5.49
C GLY A 82 10.89 18.93 4.17
N ASP A 83 10.45 17.80 3.62
CA ASP A 83 9.75 17.73 2.34
C ASP A 83 8.41 18.48 2.38
N GLU A 84 8.22 19.40 1.44
CA GLU A 84 6.96 20.10 1.24
C GLU A 84 6.09 19.38 0.19
N GLY A 85 4.82 19.80 0.08
CA GLY A 85 3.93 19.32 -0.97
C GLY A 85 3.27 17.99 -0.65
N ILE A 86 3.01 17.16 -1.68
CA ILE A 86 2.21 15.94 -1.63
C ILE A 86 3.04 14.81 -2.26
N GLN A 87 3.12 13.65 -1.61
CA GLN A 87 3.96 12.50 -2.03
C GLN A 87 3.17 11.25 -2.46
N PHE A 88 1.84 11.32 -2.52
CA PHE A 88 0.99 10.21 -2.91
C PHE A 88 -0.11 10.64 -3.89
N THR A 89 -0.69 9.67 -4.60
CA THR A 89 -1.80 9.90 -5.52
C THR A 89 -3.07 10.29 -4.75
N PRO A 90 -3.67 11.47 -5.00
CA PRO A 90 -4.92 11.86 -4.36
C PRO A 90 -6.05 10.86 -4.59
N MET A 91 -6.95 10.74 -3.62
CA MET A 91 -8.19 9.96 -3.79
C MET A 91 -9.26 10.79 -4.48
N VAL A 92 -10.11 10.16 -5.28
CA VAL A 92 -11.25 10.83 -5.93
C VAL A 92 -12.49 9.97 -5.72
N VAL A 93 -13.44 10.46 -4.91
CA VAL A 93 -14.66 9.71 -4.57
C VAL A 93 -15.86 10.64 -4.69
N ASN A 94 -16.87 10.22 -5.46
CA ASN A 94 -18.10 10.99 -5.69
C ASN A 94 -17.85 12.45 -6.13
N GLY A 95 -16.86 12.66 -7.01
CA GLY A 95 -16.51 14.00 -7.52
C GLY A 95 -15.74 14.89 -6.53
N ILE A 96 -15.31 14.35 -5.39
CA ILE A 96 -14.47 15.04 -4.42
C ILE A 96 -13.06 14.45 -4.47
N LEU A 97 -12.06 15.31 -4.64
CA LEU A 97 -10.64 14.96 -4.56
C LEU A 97 -10.14 15.21 -3.14
N TYR A 98 -9.48 14.21 -2.55
CA TYR A 98 -8.86 14.30 -1.23
C TYR A 98 -7.35 14.16 -1.33
N THR A 99 -6.62 15.07 -0.70
CA THR A 99 -5.16 15.02 -0.63
C THR A 99 -4.66 15.56 0.71
N LEU A 100 -3.40 15.27 1.03
CA LEU A 100 -2.75 15.67 2.28
C LEU A 100 -1.35 16.15 1.96
N THR A 101 -1.03 17.34 2.43
CA THR A 101 0.33 17.84 2.33
C THR A 101 1.20 17.27 3.44
N ASN A 102 2.51 17.21 3.17
CA ASN A 102 3.50 16.84 4.17
C ASN A 102 3.50 17.82 5.35
N TYR A 103 3.14 19.09 5.18
CA TYR A 103 2.94 20.00 6.32
C TYR A 103 1.55 19.86 7.00
N HIS A 104 0.94 18.67 6.88
CA HIS A 104 -0.27 18.24 7.58
C HIS A 104 -1.56 18.99 7.22
N LEU A 105 -1.67 19.53 6.01
CA LEU A 105 -2.92 20.13 5.53
C LEU A 105 -3.70 19.09 4.72
N LEU A 106 -4.78 18.59 5.32
CA LEU A 106 -5.78 17.75 4.64
C LEU A 106 -6.73 18.65 3.86
N ILE A 107 -6.92 18.34 2.57
CA ILE A 107 -7.65 19.18 1.62
C ILE A 107 -8.69 18.31 0.91
N ALA A 108 -9.93 18.79 0.85
CA ALA A 108 -10.95 18.30 -0.07
C ALA A 108 -11.28 19.36 -1.12
N LEU A 109 -11.19 18.98 -2.38
CA LEU A 109 -11.47 19.82 -3.54
C LEU A 109 -12.64 19.25 -4.34
N ASN A 110 -13.42 20.10 -4.96
CA ASN A 110 -14.33 19.70 -6.03
C ASN A 110 -13.50 19.27 -7.24
N ALA A 111 -13.60 18.01 -7.67
CA ALA A 111 -12.80 17.48 -8.76
C ALA A 111 -13.10 18.14 -10.12
N LYS A 112 -14.26 18.79 -10.27
CA LYS A 112 -14.66 19.46 -11.51
C LYS A 112 -13.87 20.73 -11.79
N ASP A 113 -13.59 21.53 -10.75
CA ASP A 113 -13.06 22.88 -10.91
C ASP A 113 -11.93 23.24 -9.95
N GLY A 114 -11.55 22.33 -9.04
CA GLY A 114 -10.49 22.54 -8.06
C GLY A 114 -10.87 23.48 -6.91
N SER A 115 -12.14 23.88 -6.79
CA SER A 115 -12.59 24.71 -5.66
C SER A 115 -12.48 23.95 -4.33
N VAL A 116 -12.06 24.66 -3.28
CA VAL A 116 -11.93 24.07 -1.94
C VAL A 116 -13.31 23.85 -1.35
N LEU A 117 -13.61 22.60 -0.97
CA LEU A 117 -14.81 22.25 -0.22
C LEU A 117 -14.57 22.44 1.28
N TRP A 118 -13.46 21.88 1.76
CA TRP A 118 -13.01 22.05 3.13
C TRP A 118 -11.51 21.77 3.26
N GLN A 119 -10.90 22.30 4.33
CA GLN A 119 -9.51 22.04 4.70
C GLN A 119 -9.41 21.83 6.21
N LYS A 120 -8.51 20.94 6.62
CA LYS A 120 -8.19 20.69 8.03
C LYS A 120 -6.68 20.55 8.20
N THR A 121 -6.12 21.32 9.12
CA THR A 121 -4.75 21.11 9.58
C THR A 121 -4.78 20.01 10.62
N LEU A 122 -4.05 18.91 10.41
CA LEU A 122 -3.88 17.91 11.46
C LEU A 122 -3.10 18.56 12.61
N PRO A 123 -3.36 18.16 13.87
CA PRO A 123 -2.61 18.66 15.01
C PRO A 123 -1.10 18.57 14.77
N LEU A 124 -0.37 19.65 15.10
CA LEU A 124 1.10 19.69 14.99
C LEU A 124 1.70 18.46 15.67
N LEU A 125 2.34 17.61 14.88
CA LEU A 125 3.02 16.43 15.38
C LEU A 125 4.29 16.90 16.10
N LYS A 126 4.22 16.97 17.44
CA LYS A 126 5.40 17.28 18.26
C LYS A 126 6.23 16.01 18.45
N PHE A 127 7.28 15.86 17.63
CA PHE A 127 8.26 14.81 17.81
C PHE A 127 9.15 15.15 19.01
N LYS A 128 8.98 14.43 20.12
CA LYS A 128 9.92 14.46 21.24
C LYS A 128 10.80 13.20 21.16
N PHE A 129 11.71 13.21 20.18
CA PHE A 129 12.90 12.35 19.96
C PHE A 129 12.75 10.86 19.59
N ALA A 130 13.68 10.42 18.72
CA ALA A 130 14.30 9.08 18.71
C ALA A 130 15.69 9.06 17.99
N CYS A 131 15.98 9.94 17.03
CA CYS A 131 17.32 10.00 16.41
C CYS A 131 18.17 11.19 16.93
N ALA A 132 19.49 11.03 17.04
CA ALA A 132 20.41 12.10 17.45
C ALA A 132 20.41 13.32 16.49
N GLN A 133 19.94 13.14 15.25
CA GLN A 133 19.73 14.21 14.27
C GLN A 133 18.35 14.89 14.39
N CYS A 134 17.46 14.36 15.24
CA CYS A 134 16.06 14.76 15.36
C CYS A 134 15.83 15.77 16.50
N LEU A 135 16.91 16.36 17.00
CA LEU A 135 16.87 17.40 18.01
C LEU A 135 16.45 18.72 17.34
N PHE A 136 15.17 19.09 17.54
CA PHE A 136 14.56 20.39 17.23
C PHE A 136 14.08 20.64 15.77
N ALA A 137 12.98 19.98 15.36
CA ALA A 137 12.13 20.51 14.27
C ALA A 137 10.67 20.03 14.40
N ASN A 138 9.68 20.84 13.99
CA ASN A 138 8.38 20.26 13.63
C ASN A 138 8.59 19.61 12.26
N PHE A 139 8.66 18.28 12.23
CA PHE A 139 8.90 17.60 10.97
C PHE A 139 7.68 17.76 10.06
N THR A 140 7.96 17.99 8.78
CA THR A 140 6.99 17.64 7.76
C THR A 140 6.65 16.16 7.90
N GLY A 141 5.38 15.84 7.73
CA GLY A 141 4.93 14.49 7.50
C GLY A 141 5.62 13.86 6.29
N HIS A 142 5.44 12.56 6.20
CA HIS A 142 5.88 11.73 5.11
C HIS A 142 4.69 10.81 4.92
N TYR A 143 3.92 10.99 3.84
CA TYR A 143 2.63 10.31 3.64
C TYR A 143 2.63 9.64 2.27
N HIS A 144 2.38 8.32 2.24
CA HIS A 144 2.30 7.55 0.99
C HIS A 144 0.89 7.12 0.62
N ALA A 145 -0.09 7.35 1.50
CA ALA A 145 -1.43 6.85 1.32
C ALA A 145 -2.46 7.54 2.22
N MET A 146 -3.70 7.54 1.74
CA MET A 146 -4.92 7.79 2.50
C MET A 146 -5.92 6.69 2.19
N TRP A 147 -6.88 6.47 3.08
CA TRP A 147 -7.94 5.49 2.88
C TRP A 147 -9.30 6.14 2.93
N TYR A 148 -10.21 5.68 2.09
CA TYR A 148 -11.62 6.00 2.20
C TYR A 148 -12.38 4.77 2.67
N THR A 149 -13.34 4.98 3.57
CA THR A 149 -14.33 3.95 3.89
C THR A 149 -15.72 4.53 3.69
N SER A 150 -16.63 3.72 3.19
CA SER A 150 -18.01 4.15 2.97
C SER A 150 -18.89 3.89 4.20
N ASN A 151 -18.66 2.80 4.94
CA ASN A 151 -19.69 2.25 5.82
C ASN A 151 -19.25 1.84 7.24
N VAL A 152 -17.97 1.93 7.60
CA VAL A 152 -17.46 1.37 8.88
C VAL A 152 -18.01 2.06 10.14
N ARG A 153 -18.42 3.33 10.05
CA ARG A 153 -18.94 4.12 11.19
C ARG A 153 -20.18 4.92 10.84
N GLY A 154 -21.02 4.37 9.95
CA GLY A 154 -22.29 5.00 9.52
C GLY A 154 -22.13 6.30 8.72
N ALA A 155 -20.91 6.61 8.27
CA ALA A 155 -20.60 7.79 7.48
C ALA A 155 -19.43 7.51 6.53
N PRO A 156 -19.33 8.23 5.39
CA PRO A 156 -18.15 8.19 4.56
C PRO A 156 -16.99 8.90 5.28
N LEU A 157 -15.86 8.21 5.42
CA LEU A 157 -14.71 8.69 6.17
C LEU A 157 -13.45 8.68 5.31
N VAL A 158 -12.64 9.73 5.44
CA VAL A 158 -11.25 9.75 4.99
C VAL A 158 -10.34 9.53 6.20
N TRP A 159 -9.49 8.53 6.08
CA TRP A 159 -8.60 8.08 7.13
C TRP A 159 -7.18 8.51 6.82
N VAL A 160 -6.54 9.07 7.83
CA VAL A 160 -5.16 9.52 7.79
C VAL A 160 -4.44 8.93 8.99
N ALA A 161 -3.48 8.06 8.73
CA ALA A 161 -2.48 7.73 9.72
C ALA A 161 -1.43 8.85 9.70
N SER A 162 -0.91 9.26 10.86
CA SER A 162 0.08 10.34 11.00
C SER A 162 1.39 9.83 11.61
N ASN A 163 2.50 10.50 11.32
CA ASN A 163 3.85 10.07 11.69
C ASN A 163 4.06 9.85 13.20
N ASN A 164 3.24 10.43 14.08
CA ASN A 164 3.30 10.14 15.52
C ASN A 164 2.42 8.96 15.95
N TYR A 165 2.06 8.07 15.01
CA TYR A 165 1.11 6.97 15.15
C TYR A 165 -0.35 7.38 15.34
N THR A 166 -0.72 8.66 15.42
CA THR A 166 -2.14 9.02 15.56
C THR A 166 -2.88 8.74 14.26
N ILE A 167 -4.00 8.03 14.34
CA ILE A 167 -4.92 7.79 13.24
C ILE A 167 -6.13 8.72 13.43
N PHE A 168 -6.44 9.45 12.37
CA PHE A 168 -7.59 10.33 12.27
C PHE A 168 -8.58 9.78 11.25
N ALA A 169 -9.86 9.90 11.54
CA ALA A 169 -10.94 9.70 10.58
C ALA A 169 -11.78 10.98 10.52
N TYR A 170 -11.86 11.59 9.35
CA TYR A 170 -12.67 12.78 9.11
C TYR A 170 -13.88 12.41 8.25
N ASN A 171 -15.02 13.02 8.52
CA ASN A 171 -16.17 12.97 7.64
C ASN A 171 -15.75 13.48 6.25
N ALA A 172 -15.93 12.65 5.23
CA ALA A 172 -15.46 12.97 3.89
C ALA A 172 -16.16 14.21 3.29
N LEU A 173 -17.41 14.49 3.69
CA LEU A 173 -18.19 15.59 3.13
C LEU A 173 -17.97 16.91 3.87
N THR A 174 -17.83 16.87 5.20
CA THR A 174 -17.76 18.09 6.03
C THR A 174 -16.36 18.41 6.54
N GLY A 175 -15.46 17.43 6.54
CA GLY A 175 -14.15 17.52 7.17
C GLY A 175 -14.20 17.44 8.70
N ASP A 176 -15.36 17.17 9.32
CA ASP A 176 -15.45 17.06 10.78
C ASP A 176 -14.75 15.81 11.31
N LEU A 177 -14.04 15.95 12.43
CA LEU A 177 -13.35 14.83 13.06
C LEU A 177 -14.37 13.83 13.60
N ASN A 178 -14.36 12.60 13.09
CA ASN A 178 -15.20 11.50 13.56
C ASN A 178 -14.50 10.66 14.62
N LEU A 179 -13.21 10.39 14.41
CA LEU A 179 -12.41 9.54 15.28
C LEU A 179 -10.95 10.00 15.31
N GLN A 180 -10.35 9.96 16.49
CA GLN A 180 -8.91 10.14 16.68
C GLN A 180 -8.44 9.15 17.75
N PHE A 181 -7.39 8.41 17.46
CA PHE A 181 -6.74 7.54 18.45
C PHE A 181 -5.28 7.26 18.07
N THR A 182 -4.47 6.91 19.05
CA THR A 182 -3.06 6.54 18.86
C THR A 182 -2.94 5.04 19.17
N PRO A 183 -2.78 4.16 18.16
CA PRO A 183 -2.69 2.71 18.35
C PRO A 183 -1.57 2.33 19.33
N PHE A 184 -0.42 2.97 19.21
CA PHE A 184 0.74 2.70 20.06
C PHE A 184 1.58 3.97 20.23
N ASP A 185 2.07 4.21 21.45
CA ASP A 185 3.04 5.26 21.73
C ASP A 185 4.46 4.66 21.70
N PRO A 186 5.33 5.06 20.75
CA PRO A 186 6.70 4.55 20.66
C PRO A 186 7.53 4.84 21.92
N LYS A 187 7.14 5.80 22.77
CA LYS A 187 7.80 6.03 24.07
C LYS A 187 7.54 4.92 25.07
N LEU A 188 6.44 4.19 24.90
CA LEU A 188 6.10 3.02 25.71
C LEU A 188 6.74 1.75 25.14
N ARG A 189 7.86 1.84 24.43
CA ARG A 189 8.61 0.68 23.90
C ARG A 189 8.95 -0.38 24.95
N SER A 190 9.15 0.02 26.20
CA SER A 190 9.38 -0.90 27.32
C SER A 190 8.15 -1.73 27.71
N SER A 191 6.95 -1.31 27.29
CA SER A 191 5.71 -2.07 27.47
C SER A 191 5.52 -3.17 26.43
N ILE A 192 6.33 -3.21 25.37
CA ILE A 192 6.27 -4.25 24.36
C ILE A 192 7.06 -5.47 24.84
N PRO A 193 6.40 -6.64 25.05
CA PRO A 193 7.09 -7.83 25.53
C PRO A 193 8.26 -8.25 24.64
N GLY A 194 9.42 -8.50 25.24
CA GLY A 194 10.63 -8.92 24.53
C GLY A 194 11.22 -7.87 23.59
N ASN A 195 10.81 -6.60 23.69
CA ASN A 195 11.39 -5.49 22.95
C ASN A 195 12.48 -4.80 23.78
N PHE A 196 13.62 -4.57 23.15
CA PHE A 196 14.74 -3.82 23.73
C PHE A 196 15.16 -2.63 22.86
N GLY A 197 14.77 -2.63 21.58
CA GLY A 197 15.02 -1.52 20.67
C GLY A 197 13.98 -0.39 20.70
N TYR A 198 14.07 0.47 19.70
CA TYR A 198 13.33 1.70 19.48
C TYR A 198 12.41 1.57 18.28
N TYR A 199 11.32 2.32 18.34
CA TYR A 199 10.36 2.44 17.26
C TYR A 199 10.58 3.79 16.60
N ASP A 200 10.51 3.79 15.28
CA ASP A 200 10.62 5.01 14.51
C ASP A 200 9.24 5.63 14.31
N THR A 201 9.22 6.91 13.96
CA THR A 201 8.04 7.71 13.65
C THR A 201 7.88 7.95 12.14
N ILE A 202 8.58 7.16 11.32
CA ILE A 202 8.60 7.38 9.87
C ILE A 202 7.48 6.59 9.19
N THR A 203 6.69 7.39 8.49
CA THR A 203 5.53 7.14 7.64
C THR A 203 4.46 6.18 8.20
N PRO A 204 3.20 6.63 8.25
CA PRO A 204 2.15 5.90 8.97
C PRO A 204 1.32 5.05 8.01
N TYR A 205 1.03 3.80 8.39
CA TYR A 205 0.36 2.85 7.51
C TYR A 205 -0.76 2.11 8.18
N MET A 206 -1.79 1.84 7.38
CA MET A 206 -2.92 1.06 7.80
C MET A 206 -3.57 0.35 6.62
N VAL A 207 -4.45 -0.59 6.89
CA VAL A 207 -5.46 -1.03 5.94
C VAL A 207 -6.75 -1.29 6.72
N VAL A 208 -7.90 -1.06 6.08
CA VAL A 208 -9.21 -1.24 6.72
C VAL A 208 -9.96 -2.36 6.02
N ASP A 209 -10.29 -3.40 6.78
CA ASP A 209 -11.30 -4.39 6.40
C ASP A 209 -12.68 -3.81 6.73
N GLU A 210 -13.30 -3.14 5.76
CA GLU A 210 -14.65 -2.55 5.94
C GLU A 210 -15.72 -3.60 6.28
N ARG A 211 -15.55 -4.86 5.85
CA ARG A 211 -16.50 -5.94 6.13
C ARG A 211 -16.61 -6.20 7.63
N SER A 212 -15.48 -6.15 8.33
CA SER A 212 -15.39 -6.48 9.74
C SER A 212 -15.22 -5.27 10.66
N GLY A 213 -15.00 -4.09 10.08
CA GLY A 213 -14.67 -2.87 10.84
C GLY A 213 -13.33 -2.99 11.55
N VAL A 214 -12.38 -3.71 10.96
CA VAL A 214 -11.04 -3.89 11.53
C VAL A 214 -10.02 -3.04 10.79
N LEU A 215 -9.30 -2.21 11.54
CA LEU A 215 -8.13 -1.48 11.07
C LEU A 215 -6.88 -2.23 11.46
N ILE A 216 -5.99 -2.46 10.50
CA ILE A 216 -4.70 -3.10 10.70
C ILE A 216 -3.60 -2.06 10.53
N THR A 217 -2.66 -2.02 11.46
CA THR A 217 -1.47 -1.15 11.45
C THR A 217 -0.34 -1.87 12.21
N GLY A 218 0.74 -1.19 12.60
CA GLY A 218 1.76 -1.79 13.44
C GLY A 218 2.88 -0.83 13.82
N GLY A 219 3.98 -1.40 14.31
CA GLY A 219 5.18 -0.64 14.69
C GLY A 219 6.18 -0.52 13.54
N SER A 220 6.57 0.70 13.21
CA SER A 220 7.79 0.98 12.45
C SER A 220 8.98 1.04 13.41
N VAL A 221 10.14 0.60 12.96
CA VAL A 221 11.34 0.46 13.81
C VAL A 221 12.50 1.22 13.18
N THR A 222 13.52 1.52 13.97
CA THR A 222 14.71 2.20 13.44
C THR A 222 15.47 1.28 12.47
N GLU A 223 16.22 1.87 11.54
CA GLU A 223 17.00 1.13 10.54
C GLU A 223 18.38 0.71 11.06
N ASP A 224 18.74 1.09 12.29
CA ASP A 224 20.05 0.88 12.90
C ASP A 224 20.04 -0.27 13.93
N THR A 225 21.17 -0.44 14.61
CA THR A 225 21.46 -1.33 15.74
C THR A 225 20.59 -1.10 16.97
N ASP A 226 19.70 -0.13 16.97
CA ASP A 226 18.77 0.11 18.06
C ASP A 226 17.33 -0.27 17.69
N SER A 227 17.14 -1.05 16.62
CA SER A 227 15.83 -1.42 16.09
C SER A 227 14.95 -2.22 17.05
N GLY A 228 13.68 -1.84 17.13
CA GLY A 228 12.66 -2.51 17.92
C GLY A 228 12.16 -3.82 17.34
N ARG A 229 11.34 -4.50 18.14
CA ARG A 229 10.64 -5.74 17.83
C ARG A 229 9.33 -5.46 17.09
N GLY A 230 9.32 -5.51 15.76
CA GLY A 230 8.11 -5.18 15.01
C GLY A 230 6.95 -6.13 15.20
N PHE A 231 5.76 -5.58 14.97
CA PHE A 231 4.48 -6.27 15.11
C PHE A 231 3.41 -5.59 14.25
N PHE A 232 2.41 -6.35 13.83
CA PHE A 232 1.11 -5.85 13.39
C PHE A 232 0.13 -5.79 14.56
N MET A 233 -0.88 -4.94 14.45
CA MET A 233 -2.01 -4.83 15.37
C MET A 233 -3.31 -4.65 14.60
N GLY A 234 -4.38 -5.27 15.10
CA GLY A 234 -5.74 -5.08 14.61
C GLY A 234 -6.60 -4.39 15.65
N TYR A 235 -7.36 -3.39 15.23
CA TYR A 235 -8.30 -2.65 16.06
C TYR A 235 -9.71 -2.77 15.52
N ASP A 236 -10.67 -3.06 16.39
CA ASP A 236 -12.08 -2.81 16.12
C ASP A 236 -12.33 -1.31 16.16
N ILE A 237 -12.58 -0.74 14.99
CA ILE A 237 -12.83 0.68 14.77
C ILE A 237 -14.32 0.99 14.63
N THR A 238 -15.22 0.08 14.98
CA THR A 238 -16.68 0.34 14.98
C THR A 238 -17.14 1.07 16.26
N GLN A 239 -16.35 0.96 17.33
CA GLN A 239 -16.64 1.54 18.65
C GLN A 239 -15.72 2.71 18.99
N THR A 240 -16.03 3.43 20.09
CA THR A 240 -15.22 4.53 20.62
C THR A 240 -15.03 4.34 22.13
N PRO A 241 -13.78 4.27 22.64
CA PRO A 241 -12.53 4.22 21.87
C PRO A 241 -12.40 2.91 21.06
N PRO A 242 -11.61 2.89 19.97
CA PRO A 242 -11.30 1.66 19.26
C PRO A 242 -10.65 0.63 20.18
N LYS A 243 -10.97 -0.65 19.98
CA LYS A 243 -10.49 -1.74 20.84
C LYS A 243 -9.42 -2.55 20.13
N LEU A 244 -8.25 -2.70 20.75
CA LEU A 244 -7.22 -3.63 20.29
C LEU A 244 -7.78 -5.06 20.33
N LEU A 245 -7.77 -5.73 19.18
CA LEU A 245 -8.23 -7.12 19.03
C LEU A 245 -7.05 -8.09 19.17
N TRP A 246 -5.94 -7.80 18.52
CA TRP A 246 -4.79 -8.68 18.46
C TRP A 246 -3.50 -7.90 18.17
N LYS A 247 -2.38 -8.51 18.55
CA LYS A 247 -1.02 -8.07 18.22
C LYS A 247 -0.21 -9.27 17.78
N THR A 248 0.38 -9.20 16.59
CA THR A 248 1.13 -10.28 15.97
C THR A 248 2.56 -9.84 15.73
N PHE A 249 3.51 -10.44 16.46
CA PHE A 249 4.93 -10.14 16.31
C PHE A 249 5.51 -10.70 15.02
N LEU A 250 6.42 -9.92 14.40
CA LEU A 250 7.12 -10.28 13.17
C LEU A 250 8.42 -11.03 13.41
N ILE A 251 9.00 -10.84 14.61
CA ILE A 251 10.32 -11.34 14.98
C ILE A 251 10.27 -11.91 16.42
N PRO A 252 11.22 -12.80 16.81
CA PRO A 252 11.34 -13.31 18.17
C PRO A 252 11.53 -12.21 19.24
N PRO A 253 11.35 -12.54 20.53
CA PRO A 253 11.87 -11.71 21.61
C PRO A 253 13.36 -11.44 21.40
N GLN A 254 13.77 -10.18 21.54
CA GLN A 254 15.15 -9.77 21.26
C GLN A 254 16.13 -10.27 22.33
N ASP A 255 15.68 -10.68 23.51
CA ASP A 255 16.54 -11.29 24.54
C ASP A 255 16.99 -12.73 24.25
N GLY A 256 16.58 -13.31 23.11
CA GLY A 256 16.91 -14.69 22.76
C GLY A 256 16.21 -15.73 23.63
N SER A 257 15.19 -15.34 24.40
CA SER A 257 14.42 -16.24 25.29
C SER A 257 13.66 -17.34 24.54
N ASP A 258 13.46 -17.18 23.23
CA ASP A 258 12.75 -18.14 22.38
C ASP A 258 13.52 -18.42 21.07
N PRO A 259 14.59 -19.23 21.12
CA PRO A 259 15.39 -19.54 19.93
C PRO A 259 14.65 -20.41 18.90
N ASN A 260 13.52 -21.03 19.28
CA ASN A 260 12.67 -21.81 18.38
C ASN A 260 11.51 -20.99 17.80
N TRP A 261 11.46 -19.68 18.03
CA TRP A 261 10.34 -18.84 17.60
C TRP A 261 10.06 -18.94 16.09
N SER A 262 11.10 -18.82 15.25
CA SER A 262 10.93 -18.86 13.78
C SER A 262 10.42 -20.22 13.31
N ILE A 263 10.86 -21.32 13.92
CA ILE A 263 10.36 -22.68 13.66
C ILE A 263 8.87 -22.79 13.99
N LYS A 264 8.48 -22.35 15.21
CA LYS A 264 7.06 -22.35 15.63
C LYS A 264 6.21 -21.46 14.72
N SER A 265 6.74 -20.32 14.29
CA SER A 265 6.07 -19.39 13.38
C SER A 265 5.74 -20.08 12.05
N VAL A 266 6.72 -20.75 11.42
CA VAL A 266 6.54 -21.57 10.21
C VAL A 266 5.53 -22.70 10.42
N GLN A 267 5.60 -23.39 11.57
CA GLN A 267 4.70 -24.51 11.89
C GLN A 267 3.25 -24.08 12.06
N ASN A 268 3.00 -22.87 12.60
CA ASN A 268 1.66 -22.34 12.86
C ASN A 268 0.95 -21.79 11.61
N MET A 269 1.68 -21.54 10.52
CA MET A 269 1.12 -21.09 9.24
C MET A 269 0.62 -22.27 8.40
N SER A 270 -0.24 -22.01 7.42
CA SER A 270 -0.61 -23.03 6.42
C SER A 270 0.53 -23.26 5.44
N HIS A 271 1.20 -22.18 5.03
CA HIS A 271 2.37 -22.21 4.15
C HIS A 271 3.41 -21.18 4.58
N ALA A 272 4.68 -21.47 4.31
CA ALA A 272 5.77 -20.57 4.61
C ALA A 272 6.89 -20.83 3.62
N TRP A 273 7.34 -19.81 2.93
CA TRP A 273 8.36 -19.94 1.89
C TRP A 273 9.48 -18.94 2.07
N ILE A 274 10.63 -19.30 1.53
CA ILE A 274 11.80 -18.44 1.44
C ILE A 274 12.37 -18.45 0.02
N TYR A 275 12.70 -17.27 -0.49
CA TYR A 275 13.25 -17.12 -1.83
C TYR A 275 14.68 -17.67 -1.90
N ASN A 276 14.98 -18.49 -2.90
CA ASN A 276 16.32 -18.95 -3.24
C ASN A 276 16.84 -18.19 -4.45
N GLY A 277 17.67 -17.17 -4.21
CA GLY A 277 18.25 -16.35 -5.29
C GLY A 277 19.23 -17.08 -6.21
N GLN A 278 19.72 -18.27 -5.86
CA GLN A 278 20.64 -19.03 -6.74
C GLN A 278 19.89 -19.79 -7.85
N THR A 279 18.72 -20.34 -7.50
CA THR A 279 17.89 -21.14 -8.40
C THR A 279 16.64 -20.41 -8.87
N ASN A 280 16.42 -19.20 -8.35
CA ASN A 280 15.26 -18.38 -8.64
C ASN A 280 13.93 -19.11 -8.32
N SER A 281 13.89 -19.75 -7.16
CA SER A 281 12.78 -20.61 -6.75
C SER A 281 12.36 -20.32 -5.31
N ALA A 282 11.17 -20.81 -4.95
CA ALA A 282 10.69 -20.79 -3.58
C ALA A 282 11.04 -22.11 -2.87
N ILE A 283 11.65 -22.02 -1.70
CA ILE A 283 11.82 -23.17 -0.80
C ILE A 283 10.64 -23.18 0.17
N ASP A 284 9.88 -24.28 0.19
CA ASP A 284 8.84 -24.51 1.19
C ASP A 284 9.49 -24.86 2.53
N LEU A 285 9.43 -23.93 3.48
CA LEU A 285 9.98 -24.09 4.81
C LEU A 285 9.23 -25.15 5.61
N LYS A 286 7.92 -25.34 5.39
CA LYS A 286 7.13 -26.35 6.10
C LYS A 286 7.44 -27.76 5.62
N GLY A 287 7.75 -27.92 4.34
CA GLY A 287 8.13 -29.19 3.73
C GLY A 287 9.53 -29.70 4.13
N LEU A 288 10.36 -28.85 4.74
CA LEU A 288 11.68 -29.25 5.26
C LEU A 288 11.57 -30.23 6.42
N SER A 289 12.55 -31.13 6.55
CA SER A 289 12.65 -32.02 7.72
C SER A 289 12.89 -31.22 9.00
N ALA A 290 12.57 -31.80 10.16
CA ALA A 290 12.79 -31.16 11.45
C ALA A 290 14.26 -30.76 11.66
N SER A 291 15.22 -31.59 11.22
CA SER A 291 16.65 -31.26 11.33
C SER A 291 17.07 -30.13 10.39
N GLN A 292 16.49 -30.05 9.19
CA GLN A 292 16.71 -28.93 8.27
C GLN A 292 16.16 -27.63 8.86
N GLN A 293 14.91 -27.63 9.32
CA GLN A 293 14.32 -26.46 9.99
C GLN A 293 15.14 -26.05 11.22
N GLN A 294 15.57 -27.01 12.05
CA GLN A 294 16.42 -26.73 13.21
C GLN A 294 17.73 -26.08 12.79
N SER A 295 18.41 -26.61 11.78
CA SER A 295 19.70 -26.08 11.32
C SER A 295 19.60 -24.68 10.71
N MET A 296 18.48 -24.36 10.07
CA MET A 296 18.29 -23.10 9.35
C MET A 296 17.68 -21.98 10.21
N LEU A 297 16.78 -22.34 11.14
CA LEU A 297 15.88 -21.37 11.80
C LEU A 297 16.04 -21.34 13.32
N TYR A 298 16.82 -22.24 13.93
CA TYR A 298 17.13 -22.12 15.35
C TYR A 298 18.01 -20.90 15.61
N GLY A 299 17.54 -19.98 16.44
CA GLY A 299 18.25 -18.73 16.69
C GLY A 299 18.40 -17.88 15.43
N ASP A 300 17.42 -17.92 14.52
CA ASP A 300 17.35 -17.21 13.23
C ASP A 300 17.78 -15.71 13.28
N TRP A 301 17.55 -15.03 14.40
CA TRP A 301 17.89 -13.62 14.57
C TRP A 301 19.21 -13.37 15.31
N GLY A 302 19.91 -14.44 15.70
CA GLY A 302 21.12 -14.40 16.48
C GLY A 302 20.94 -13.87 17.91
N ASN A 303 21.96 -14.05 18.74
CA ASN A 303 22.07 -13.47 20.07
C ASN A 303 23.24 -12.48 20.07
N PHE A 304 23.02 -11.28 19.55
CA PHE A 304 24.06 -10.24 19.47
C PHE A 304 23.70 -9.06 20.35
N GLY A 305 24.15 -9.11 21.59
CA GLY A 305 24.38 -7.90 22.37
C GLY A 305 25.81 -7.85 22.89
N PHE A 306 26.39 -6.65 22.86
CA PHE A 306 27.66 -6.38 23.53
C PHE A 306 27.50 -6.70 25.03
N ASN A 307 28.46 -7.45 25.60
CA ASN A 307 28.46 -7.90 26.99
C ASN A 307 27.30 -8.82 27.42
N GLY A 308 26.81 -9.70 26.54
CA GLY A 308 25.82 -10.72 26.93
C GLY A 308 24.40 -10.17 27.12
N THR A 309 24.11 -9.03 26.48
CA THR A 309 22.77 -8.45 26.43
C THR A 309 22.05 -8.85 25.13
N HIS A 310 20.75 -8.57 25.03
CA HIS A 310 19.82 -8.90 23.94
C HIS A 310 20.30 -8.56 22.51
N SER A 311 19.66 -9.16 21.49
CA SER A 311 19.77 -8.84 20.07
C SER A 311 19.39 -7.38 19.77
N PHE A 312 20.27 -6.71 19.06
CA PHE A 312 20.11 -5.35 18.51
C PHE A 312 19.45 -5.34 17.12
N ALA A 313 19.03 -6.51 16.63
CA ALA A 313 18.38 -6.64 15.35
C ALA A 313 16.85 -6.50 15.46
N GLY A 314 16.24 -5.94 14.44
CA GLY A 314 14.78 -5.81 14.38
C GLY A 314 14.24 -5.75 12.95
N ALA A 315 12.93 -5.66 12.84
CA ALA A 315 12.24 -5.38 11.59
C ALA A 315 10.84 -4.88 11.89
N GLY A 316 10.39 -3.87 11.16
CA GLY A 316 9.10 -3.23 11.33
C GLY A 316 8.08 -3.71 10.32
N ILE A 317 6.88 -3.14 10.43
CA ILE A 317 5.92 -3.20 9.32
C ILE A 317 6.52 -2.51 8.09
N ALA A 318 6.03 -2.88 6.90
CA ALA A 318 6.37 -2.14 5.69
C ALA A 318 6.09 -0.67 5.92
N TRP A 319 7.03 0.17 5.45
CA TRP A 319 6.70 1.56 5.31
C TRP A 319 5.73 1.64 4.13
N ALA A 320 6.15 1.90 2.90
CA ALA A 320 5.38 2.39 1.77
C ALA A 320 3.87 1.94 1.54
N GLY A 321 3.42 0.74 1.93
CA GLY A 321 2.13 0.56 2.63
C GLY A 321 0.82 0.70 1.84
N SER A 322 0.80 0.37 0.56
CA SER A 322 -0.46 0.12 -0.17
C SER A 322 -0.88 -1.35 -0.02
N TRP A 323 -1.27 -1.74 1.20
CA TRP A 323 -1.79 -3.07 1.50
C TRP A 323 -3.19 -3.27 0.91
N ALA A 324 -3.62 -4.53 0.83
CA ALA A 324 -4.94 -4.88 0.30
C ALA A 324 -5.67 -5.83 1.25
N VAL A 325 -7.00 -5.71 1.32
CA VAL A 325 -7.86 -6.70 1.95
C VAL A 325 -8.73 -7.32 0.86
N ASP A 326 -8.76 -8.64 0.76
CA ASP A 326 -9.79 -9.31 -0.03
C ASP A 326 -11.13 -9.23 0.73
N PRO A 327 -12.11 -8.45 0.26
CA PRO A 327 -13.36 -8.23 0.99
C PRO A 327 -14.23 -9.48 1.08
N SER A 328 -14.00 -10.50 0.23
CA SER A 328 -14.78 -11.74 0.26
C SER A 328 -14.32 -12.68 1.39
N THR A 329 -13.02 -12.72 1.65
CA THR A 329 -12.41 -13.61 2.65
C THR A 329 -12.11 -12.88 3.96
N GLY A 330 -11.79 -11.58 3.89
CA GLY A 330 -11.22 -10.78 4.97
C GLY A 330 -9.75 -11.10 5.23
N ILE A 331 -9.06 -11.67 4.25
CA ILE A 331 -7.61 -11.84 4.30
C ILE A 331 -6.97 -10.50 3.92
N SER A 332 -6.09 -10.00 4.79
CA SER A 332 -5.25 -8.85 4.50
C SER A 332 -3.90 -9.31 3.99
N TYR A 333 -3.45 -8.70 2.90
CA TYR A 333 -2.14 -8.91 2.31
C TYR A 333 -1.27 -7.72 2.65
N VAL A 334 -0.26 -7.96 3.50
CA VAL A 334 0.63 -6.94 4.05
C VAL A 334 2.07 -7.29 3.73
N ALA A 335 2.95 -6.33 3.93
CA ALA A 335 4.37 -6.51 3.74
C ALA A 335 5.16 -5.99 4.95
N THR A 336 6.43 -6.38 5.02
CA THR A 336 7.36 -5.96 6.08
C THR A 336 8.55 -5.20 5.52
N ALA A 337 9.10 -4.34 6.38
CA ALA A 337 10.33 -3.61 6.12
C ALA A 337 11.55 -4.56 6.14
N GLN A 338 12.71 -4.01 5.81
CA GLN A 338 14.00 -4.67 5.88
C GLN A 338 14.36 -5.12 7.31
N GLN A 339 15.38 -5.95 7.41
CA GLN A 339 16.03 -6.25 8.69
C GLN A 339 16.95 -5.09 9.07
N SER A 340 16.85 -4.64 10.31
CA SER A 340 17.76 -3.67 10.92
C SER A 340 18.81 -4.41 11.78
N PRO A 341 20.08 -3.95 11.82
CA PRO A 341 20.64 -2.84 11.05
C PRO A 341 20.61 -3.11 9.55
N ASP A 342 20.20 -2.13 8.75
CA ASP A 342 19.96 -2.27 7.32
C ASP A 342 21.22 -2.67 6.53
N ILE A 343 22.33 -1.98 6.73
CA ILE A 343 23.58 -2.16 5.96
C ILE A 343 24.52 -3.15 6.65
N ASN A 344 24.59 -3.15 7.98
CA ASN A 344 25.53 -4.00 8.71
C ASN A 344 24.90 -5.33 9.17
N ALA A 345 24.81 -6.27 8.24
CA ALA A 345 24.23 -7.59 8.49
C ALA A 345 25.02 -8.48 9.47
N THR A 346 26.26 -8.11 9.84
CA THR A 346 27.07 -8.91 10.78
C THR A 346 26.45 -9.01 12.18
N PHE A 347 25.55 -8.10 12.53
CA PHE A 347 24.79 -8.09 13.79
C PHE A 347 23.51 -8.93 13.78
N ARG A 348 23.15 -9.52 12.64
CA ARG A 348 21.89 -10.26 12.44
C ARG A 348 22.09 -11.50 11.57
N PRO A 349 22.87 -12.50 12.04
CA PRO A 349 23.12 -13.71 11.28
C PRO A 349 21.89 -14.60 11.28
N GLY A 350 21.53 -15.04 10.08
CA GLY A 350 20.36 -15.86 9.83
C GLY A 350 19.42 -15.21 8.81
N PRO A 351 18.45 -15.98 8.28
CA PRO A 351 17.56 -15.52 7.22
C PRO A 351 16.67 -14.35 7.64
N GLY A 352 16.36 -14.20 8.93
CA GLY A 352 15.61 -13.10 9.54
C GLY A 352 14.12 -13.11 9.21
N LEU A 353 13.44 -14.18 9.57
CA LEU A 353 11.98 -14.28 9.40
C LEU A 353 11.25 -13.40 10.43
N TRP A 354 10.33 -12.51 10.08
CA TRP A 354 9.67 -12.26 8.80
C TRP A 354 9.89 -10.83 8.26
N ALA A 355 11.12 -10.34 8.32
CA ALA A 355 11.50 -9.11 7.61
C ALA A 355 11.47 -9.32 6.09
N ASN A 356 11.43 -8.28 5.26
CA ASN A 356 11.47 -8.36 3.80
C ASN A 356 10.50 -9.43 3.27
N SER A 357 9.26 -9.38 3.72
CA SER A 357 8.30 -10.46 3.49
C SER A 357 6.97 -9.93 3.01
N VAL A 358 6.24 -10.79 2.31
CA VAL A 358 4.81 -10.64 2.02
C VAL A 358 4.06 -11.64 2.88
N LEU A 359 2.99 -11.19 3.51
CA LEU A 359 2.21 -12.02 4.43
C LEU A 359 0.72 -11.90 4.10
N ALA A 360 0.02 -13.02 4.17
CA ALA A 360 -1.43 -13.04 4.32
C ALA A 360 -1.78 -13.24 5.79
N LEU A 361 -2.63 -12.37 6.33
CA LEU A 361 -3.18 -12.52 7.67
C LEU A 361 -4.71 -12.48 7.65
N ASP A 362 -5.32 -13.21 8.56
CA ASP A 362 -6.73 -13.04 8.88
C ASP A 362 -6.93 -11.71 9.61
N SER A 363 -7.77 -10.82 9.06
CA SER A 363 -7.93 -9.46 9.58
C SER A 363 -8.53 -9.43 10.99
N LYS A 364 -9.41 -10.38 11.35
CA LYS A 364 -10.10 -10.39 12.65
C LYS A 364 -9.24 -10.95 13.77
N THR A 365 -8.36 -11.90 13.46
CA THR A 365 -7.60 -12.67 14.46
C THR A 365 -6.12 -12.33 14.49
N GLY A 366 -5.58 -11.72 13.42
CA GLY A 366 -4.15 -11.45 13.29
C GLY A 366 -3.31 -12.69 13.01
N LYS A 367 -3.94 -13.86 12.80
CA LYS A 367 -3.24 -15.10 12.47
C LYS A 367 -2.63 -14.95 11.09
N ILE A 368 -1.31 -15.16 10.99
CA ILE A 368 -0.62 -15.26 9.71
C ILE A 368 -1.01 -16.60 9.07
N ILE A 369 -1.62 -16.54 7.89
CA ILE A 369 -2.07 -17.69 7.11
C ILE A 369 -0.90 -18.26 6.33
N TRP A 370 -0.16 -17.38 5.66
CA TRP A 370 1.09 -17.72 5.00
C TRP A 370 2.03 -16.52 4.97
N ALA A 371 3.32 -16.81 4.80
CA ALA A 371 4.36 -15.80 4.63
C ALA A 371 5.37 -16.22 3.56
N TYR A 372 5.88 -15.24 2.82
CA TYR A 372 6.95 -15.42 1.85
C TYR A 372 8.08 -14.43 2.12
N LYS A 373 9.25 -14.96 2.49
CA LYS A 373 10.48 -14.18 2.71
C LYS A 373 11.17 -13.93 1.37
N THR A 374 11.17 -12.68 0.92
CA THR A 374 11.63 -12.30 -0.43
C THR A 374 13.13 -12.10 -0.50
N THR A 375 13.75 -11.68 0.60
CA THR A 375 15.20 -11.43 0.68
C THR A 375 15.75 -12.09 1.95
N PRO A 376 16.27 -13.33 1.88
CA PRO A 376 16.93 -13.98 3.02
C PRO A 376 18.22 -13.26 3.37
N HIS A 377 18.44 -13.01 4.66
CA HIS A 377 19.67 -12.37 5.17
C HIS A 377 20.05 -11.13 4.34
N ASP A 378 19.15 -10.15 4.31
CA ASP A 378 19.29 -8.96 3.48
C ASP A 378 20.63 -8.24 3.73
N LEU A 379 21.32 -7.78 2.69
CA LEU A 379 22.58 -7.05 2.81
C LEU A 379 22.51 -5.63 2.25
N TRP A 380 21.35 -5.22 1.71
CA TRP A 380 21.26 -4.10 0.79
C TRP A 380 20.04 -3.19 1.00
N ASP A 381 19.36 -3.29 2.14
CA ASP A 381 18.07 -2.60 2.35
C ASP A 381 17.05 -2.94 1.25
N TRP A 382 16.88 -4.23 0.96
CA TRP A 382 15.91 -4.71 -0.01
C TRP A 382 14.60 -5.10 0.66
N ASP A 383 14.02 -4.14 1.39
CA ASP A 383 12.67 -4.30 1.92
C ASP A 383 11.65 -4.66 0.83
N CYS A 384 10.49 -5.14 1.29
CA CYS A 384 9.36 -5.37 0.41
C CYS A 384 8.21 -4.38 0.71
N SER A 385 8.53 -3.14 1.05
CA SER A 385 7.57 -2.23 1.71
C SER A 385 6.44 -1.69 0.82
N TRP A 386 6.58 -1.71 -0.51
CA TRP A 386 5.57 -1.15 -1.43
C TRP A 386 4.25 -1.94 -1.53
N GLY A 387 3.34 -1.46 -2.38
CA GLY A 387 2.01 -2.02 -2.53
C GLY A 387 1.96 -3.48 -2.97
N VAL A 388 0.89 -4.16 -2.56
CA VAL A 388 0.50 -5.49 -3.05
C VAL A 388 -0.60 -5.33 -4.10
N ILE A 389 -0.62 -6.21 -5.08
CA ILE A 389 -1.62 -6.25 -6.16
C ILE A 389 -2.43 -7.53 -6.01
N LEU A 390 -3.75 -7.44 -5.98
CA LEU A 390 -4.63 -8.62 -6.08
C LEU A 390 -5.13 -8.75 -7.50
N ALA A 391 -5.27 -9.96 -8.02
CA ALA A 391 -5.85 -10.18 -9.34
C ALA A 391 -6.56 -11.52 -9.45
N ASN A 392 -7.54 -11.61 -10.34
CA ASN A 392 -8.06 -12.89 -10.79
C ASN A 392 -7.28 -13.30 -12.04
N VAL A 393 -6.58 -14.42 -11.98
CA VAL A 393 -5.77 -14.95 -13.08
C VAL A 393 -6.35 -16.28 -13.55
N THR A 394 -6.36 -16.51 -14.86
CA THR A 394 -6.78 -17.79 -15.43
C THR A 394 -5.54 -18.60 -15.75
N ILE A 395 -5.41 -19.75 -15.10
CA ILE A 395 -4.30 -20.69 -15.23
C ILE A 395 -4.89 -22.05 -15.59
N SER A 396 -4.42 -22.65 -16.70
CA SER A 396 -4.93 -23.94 -17.18
C SER A 396 -6.46 -24.01 -17.27
N GLY A 397 -7.09 -22.91 -17.72
CA GLY A 397 -8.54 -22.79 -17.87
C GLY A 397 -9.32 -22.54 -16.58
N GLN A 398 -8.66 -22.42 -15.42
CA GLN A 398 -9.30 -22.13 -14.14
C GLN A 398 -8.95 -20.73 -13.66
N THR A 399 -9.98 -19.92 -13.39
CA THR A 399 -9.81 -18.61 -12.77
C THR A 399 -9.58 -18.78 -11.27
N GLN A 400 -8.55 -18.13 -10.76
CA GLN A 400 -8.14 -18.15 -9.36
C GLN A 400 -7.68 -16.76 -8.94
N LYS A 401 -7.86 -16.42 -7.67
CA LYS A 401 -7.25 -15.21 -7.11
C LYS A 401 -5.74 -15.39 -6.99
N ALA A 402 -5.02 -14.29 -7.12
CA ALA A 402 -3.57 -14.23 -7.02
C ALA A 402 -3.13 -12.93 -6.37
N VAL A 403 -1.97 -12.98 -5.72
CA VAL A 403 -1.32 -11.83 -5.09
C VAL A 403 0.00 -11.61 -5.79
N PHE A 404 0.23 -10.40 -6.29
CA PHE A 404 1.46 -10.00 -6.92
C PHE A 404 2.19 -8.95 -6.09
N LYS A 405 3.51 -9.07 -6.03
CA LYS A 405 4.36 -8.14 -5.29
C LYS A 405 5.72 -7.96 -5.95
N GLY A 406 6.04 -6.72 -6.31
CA GLY A 406 7.42 -6.31 -6.58
C GLY A 406 8.11 -5.87 -5.29
N CYS A 407 9.35 -6.30 -5.07
CA CYS A 407 10.19 -5.81 -3.95
C CYS A 407 11.44 -5.08 -4.48
N LYS A 408 12.16 -4.37 -3.59
CA LYS A 408 13.37 -3.60 -3.93
C LYS A 408 14.49 -4.43 -4.56
N ASN A 409 14.47 -5.75 -4.36
CA ASN A 409 15.42 -6.69 -4.96
C ASN A 409 15.24 -6.91 -6.48
N GLY A 410 14.23 -6.28 -7.10
CA GLY A 410 14.00 -6.33 -8.55
C GLY A 410 13.22 -7.58 -9.01
N VAL A 411 12.69 -8.37 -8.09
CA VAL A 411 11.89 -9.58 -8.39
C VAL A 411 10.40 -9.31 -8.24
N LEU A 412 9.60 -9.87 -9.14
CA LEU A 412 8.14 -9.92 -9.05
C LEU A 412 7.71 -11.31 -8.55
N TYR A 413 7.05 -11.32 -7.40
CA TYR A 413 6.48 -12.49 -6.76
C TYR A 413 4.98 -12.59 -7.11
N GLY A 414 4.48 -13.78 -7.44
CA GLY A 414 3.06 -14.07 -7.67
C GLY A 414 2.59 -15.35 -6.97
N ASP A 415 1.59 -15.26 -6.09
CA ASP A 415 1.01 -16.40 -5.34
C ASP A 415 -0.37 -16.81 -5.87
N LYS A 416 -0.71 -18.11 -5.81
CA LYS A 416 -2.04 -18.67 -6.15
C LYS A 416 -2.94 -18.64 -4.89
N SER A 417 -3.78 -17.62 -4.73
CA SER A 417 -4.40 -17.31 -3.43
C SER A 417 -5.68 -18.10 -3.06
N GLU A 418 -6.11 -19.13 -3.79
CA GLU A 418 -7.35 -19.89 -3.45
C GLU A 418 -7.20 -21.42 -3.41
N ARG A 419 -6.07 -21.99 -3.84
CA ARG A 419 -5.75 -23.39 -3.58
C ARG A 419 -4.39 -23.45 -2.91
N HIS A 420 -4.45 -23.71 -1.61
CA HIS A 420 -3.39 -24.00 -0.66
C HIS A 420 -2.44 -25.15 -1.07
N GLU A 421 -1.99 -25.21 -2.33
CA GLU A 421 -1.25 -26.36 -2.85
C GLU A 421 -0.01 -26.02 -3.68
N GLU A 422 0.16 -24.84 -4.31
CA GLU A 422 1.34 -24.64 -5.18
C GLU A 422 1.89 -23.21 -5.27
N THR A 423 3.16 -23.13 -4.90
CA THR A 423 4.26 -22.19 -5.21
C THR A 423 3.93 -20.80 -5.73
N LEU A 424 4.55 -19.81 -5.06
CA LEU A 424 4.99 -18.58 -5.66
C LEU A 424 5.95 -18.88 -6.83
N ALA A 425 5.40 -18.90 -8.04
CA ALA A 425 6.19 -19.05 -9.26
C ALA A 425 6.71 -17.67 -9.67
N GLU A 426 8.01 -17.60 -9.91
CA GLU A 426 8.61 -16.44 -10.54
C GLU A 426 8.00 -16.23 -11.92
N LEU A 427 7.62 -14.99 -12.22
CA LEU A 427 7.62 -14.51 -13.59
C LEU A 427 9.03 -14.00 -13.88
N SER A 428 9.91 -14.90 -14.33
CA SER A 428 11.21 -14.47 -14.84
C SER A 428 10.96 -13.61 -16.07
N ILE A 429 11.17 -12.31 -15.91
CA ILE A 429 11.30 -11.40 -17.03
C ILE A 429 12.69 -11.70 -17.59
N GLU A 430 12.82 -12.74 -18.43
CA GLU A 430 14.04 -12.92 -19.21
C GLU A 430 14.27 -11.64 -20.04
N GLY A 431 15.35 -10.97 -19.69
CA GLY A 431 15.61 -9.59 -20.04
C GLY A 431 15.88 -8.81 -18.78
N THR A 432 17.15 -8.82 -18.36
CA THR A 432 17.71 -7.86 -17.41
C THR A 432 17.03 -6.51 -17.64
N LEU A 433 16.28 -6.00 -16.66
CA LEU A 433 15.90 -4.60 -16.62
C LEU A 433 17.21 -3.81 -16.44
N ARG A 434 18.00 -3.67 -17.52
CA ARG A 434 18.94 -2.56 -17.67
C ARG A 434 18.11 -1.33 -18.00
N GLY A 435 17.25 -0.95 -17.06
CA GLY A 435 16.53 0.31 -17.06
C GLY A 435 17.48 1.37 -16.53
N THR A 436 17.71 2.41 -17.31
CA THR A 436 18.31 3.64 -16.80
C THR A 436 17.23 4.35 -16.00
N CYS A 437 17.36 4.36 -14.67
CA CYS A 437 16.56 5.25 -13.83
C CYS A 437 17.05 6.69 -14.03
N TRP A 438 16.12 7.62 -14.22
CA TRP A 438 16.42 9.04 -14.27
C TRP A 438 16.77 9.53 -12.86
N SER A 439 17.91 10.20 -12.71
CA SER A 439 18.22 11.00 -11.54
C SER A 439 17.77 12.44 -11.78
N ASP A 440 17.26 13.09 -10.73
CA ASP A 440 16.83 14.50 -10.73
C ASP A 440 17.98 15.51 -10.87
N ARG A 441 19.19 15.06 -11.25
CA ARG A 441 20.34 15.94 -11.51
C ARG A 441 21.05 15.51 -12.78
N GLY A 442 20.71 16.18 -13.87
CA GLY A 442 21.15 15.88 -15.24
C GLY A 442 22.65 16.00 -15.48
N ASN A 443 23.45 15.03 -15.05
CA ASN A 443 24.81 14.82 -15.55
C ASN A 443 25.07 13.34 -15.86
N ARG A 444 25.43 13.06 -17.12
CA ARG A 444 25.92 11.74 -17.56
C ARG A 444 27.35 11.54 -17.10
N VAL A 445 27.64 10.44 -16.43
CA VAL A 445 29.00 9.92 -16.31
C VAL A 445 29.05 8.55 -17.00
N GLN A 446 29.84 8.45 -18.07
CA GLN A 446 30.24 7.18 -18.65
C GLN A 446 31.43 6.64 -17.88
N SER A 447 31.32 5.46 -17.26
CA SER A 447 32.49 4.65 -16.94
C SER A 447 32.16 3.17 -17.17
N ARG A 448 33.07 2.49 -17.89
CA ARG A 448 33.10 1.03 -18.00
C ARG A 448 33.87 0.54 -16.78
N LEU A 449 33.22 -0.16 -15.84
CA LEU A 449 33.76 -1.20 -14.93
C LEU A 449 32.58 -1.83 -14.13
N ARG A 450 32.82 -3.00 -13.52
CA ARG A 450 31.88 -3.98 -12.94
C ARG A 450 31.12 -3.49 -11.66
N PRO A 451 30.08 -4.23 -11.18
CA PRO A 451 28.87 -3.66 -10.54
C PRO A 451 29.15 -3.12 -9.14
N ILE A 452 29.39 -1.82 -9.07
CA ILE A 452 29.25 -1.00 -7.87
C ILE A 452 28.69 0.32 -8.40
N ASP A 453 27.39 0.54 -8.24
CA ASP A 453 26.90 1.90 -8.07
C ASP A 453 25.56 1.89 -7.35
N GLN A 454 25.58 2.48 -6.15
CA GLN A 454 24.43 2.82 -5.35
C GLN A 454 23.63 3.88 -6.13
N HIS A 455 22.51 3.49 -6.72
CA HIS A 455 21.51 4.47 -7.15
C HIS A 455 20.15 4.10 -6.59
N ARG A 456 19.65 5.04 -5.79
CA ARG A 456 18.53 4.92 -4.86
C ARG A 456 17.16 4.77 -5.52
N ASP A 457 17.01 4.68 -6.84
CA ASP A 457 15.70 4.95 -7.46
C ASP A 457 15.11 3.83 -8.34
N CYS A 458 15.06 2.59 -7.84
CA CYS A 458 14.23 1.52 -8.40
C CYS A 458 13.00 1.29 -7.51
N TRP A 459 12.15 2.32 -7.36
CA TRP A 459 11.09 2.29 -6.35
C TRP A 459 9.82 1.57 -6.78
N ASN A 460 9.56 1.25 -8.07
CA ASN A 460 8.32 0.56 -8.45
C ASN A 460 8.37 -0.10 -9.85
N ILE A 461 7.45 -1.04 -10.10
CA ILE A 461 7.02 -1.50 -11.45
C ILE A 461 6.28 -0.37 -12.22
N GLN A 462 6.14 0.82 -11.61
CA GLN A 462 5.42 2.00 -12.11
C GLN A 462 5.94 2.57 -13.43
N CYS A 463 7.08 2.12 -13.95
CA CYS A 463 7.62 2.61 -15.23
C CYS A 463 6.97 1.98 -16.48
N ALA A 464 5.89 1.21 -16.35
CA ALA A 464 5.22 0.59 -17.49
C ALA A 464 3.77 1.04 -17.65
N SER A 465 3.59 2.30 -18.05
CA SER A 465 2.37 2.75 -18.72
C SER A 465 2.50 2.58 -20.24
N VAL A 466 1.37 2.21 -20.85
CA VAL A 466 1.20 1.71 -22.22
C VAL A 466 1.40 2.80 -23.27
N VAL A 467 2.20 2.54 -24.31
CA VAL A 467 2.27 3.36 -25.54
C VAL A 467 2.38 2.46 -26.77
N ASP A 468 1.39 2.57 -27.65
CA ASP A 468 1.34 1.93 -28.97
C ASP A 468 1.23 2.98 -30.08
N GLY A 469 2.15 2.98 -31.04
CA GLY A 469 2.04 3.76 -32.28
C GLY A 469 3.04 3.30 -33.35
N ASN A 470 2.51 2.88 -34.50
CA ASN A 470 3.21 2.40 -35.70
C ASN A 470 3.32 3.55 -36.73
N GLY A 471 4.48 3.80 -37.36
CA GLY A 471 4.55 4.73 -38.51
C GLY A 471 5.90 5.38 -38.89
N SER A 472 6.74 4.64 -39.64
CA SER A 472 7.66 5.05 -40.71
C SER A 472 8.72 6.19 -40.59
N ARG A 473 10.01 5.77 -40.66
CA ARG A 473 11.27 6.43 -41.13
C ARG A 473 12.15 7.17 -40.08
N PRO A 474 13.49 7.24 -40.26
CA PRO A 474 14.42 6.35 -39.56
C PRO A 474 15.39 7.14 -38.65
N ASN A 475 15.14 7.15 -37.34
CA ASN A 475 16.14 7.41 -36.28
C ASN A 475 15.48 7.39 -34.88
N GLN A 476 14.72 6.35 -34.56
CA GLN A 476 14.14 6.18 -33.22
C GLN A 476 14.57 4.85 -32.60
N ARG A 477 15.35 4.94 -31.51
CA ARG A 477 15.56 3.80 -30.60
C ARG A 477 14.29 3.62 -29.78
N ARG A 478 13.64 2.47 -29.95
CA ARG A 478 12.33 2.09 -29.39
C ARG A 478 12.34 2.11 -27.85
N PRO A 479 11.41 2.80 -27.18
CA PRO A 479 11.05 2.54 -25.79
C PRO A 479 10.17 1.28 -25.68
N LEU A 480 10.28 0.56 -24.57
CA LEU A 480 9.78 -0.81 -24.35
C LEU A 480 8.26 -0.87 -24.07
N ARG A 481 7.50 -1.52 -24.96
CA ARG A 481 6.09 -1.99 -24.80
C ARG A 481 5.87 -3.08 -23.73
N ASN A 482 6.86 -3.40 -22.90
CA ASN A 482 7.08 -4.81 -22.56
C ASN A 482 6.51 -5.34 -21.24
N THR A 483 5.87 -4.59 -20.34
CA THR A 483 5.48 -5.16 -19.03
C THR A 483 4.07 -5.74 -19.01
N TRP A 484 3.09 -5.02 -19.59
CA TRP A 484 1.71 -5.51 -19.71
C TRP A 484 1.55 -6.60 -20.77
N ASP A 485 2.21 -6.45 -21.93
CA ASP A 485 2.28 -7.52 -22.94
C ASP A 485 2.99 -8.77 -22.40
N ARG A 486 3.92 -8.65 -21.44
CA ARG A 486 4.54 -9.82 -20.79
C ARG A 486 3.67 -10.45 -19.71
N LEU A 487 2.83 -9.68 -19.00
CA LEU A 487 1.78 -10.22 -18.12
C LEU A 487 0.68 -10.94 -18.94
N LEU A 488 0.30 -10.39 -20.11
CA LEU A 488 -0.62 -11.03 -21.06
C LEU A 488 0.03 -12.21 -21.79
N GLN A 489 1.32 -12.16 -22.14
CA GLN A 489 2.06 -13.30 -22.70
C GLN A 489 2.36 -14.37 -21.65
N ALA A 490 2.51 -14.01 -20.38
CA ALA A 490 2.53 -14.97 -19.27
C ALA A 490 1.19 -15.69 -19.15
N GLN A 491 0.06 -14.97 -19.22
CA GLN A 491 -1.26 -15.58 -19.36
C GLN A 491 -1.34 -16.52 -20.58
N ALA A 492 -0.74 -16.16 -21.73
CA ALA A 492 -0.73 -17.01 -22.92
C ALA A 492 0.22 -18.24 -22.81
N ARG A 493 1.36 -18.12 -22.12
CA ARG A 493 2.30 -19.25 -21.87
C ARG A 493 1.79 -20.24 -20.82
N TRP A 494 0.91 -19.79 -19.91
CA TRP A 494 0.23 -20.64 -18.92
C TRP A 494 -1.06 -21.28 -19.46
N ALA A 495 -1.49 -20.92 -20.68
CA ALA A 495 -2.63 -21.50 -21.38
C ALA A 495 -2.24 -22.62 -22.38
N GLY A 496 -0.94 -22.96 -22.46
CA GLY A 496 -0.41 -24.02 -23.33
C GLY A 496 -0.12 -25.32 -22.59
#